data_AF-A0A061IVR1-F1
#
_entry.id   AF-A0A061IVR1-F1
#
_cell.length_a   1.000
_cell.length_b   1.000
_cell.length_c   1.000
_cell.angle_alpha   90.00
_cell.angle_beta   90.00
_cell.angle_gamma   90.00
#
_symmetry.space_group_name_H-M   'P 1'
#
loop_
_entity.id
_entity.type
_entity.pdbx_description
1 polymer ?
#
loop_
_entity_poly.entity_id
_entity_poly.type
_entity_poly.pdbx_seq_one_letter_code
_entity_poly.pdbx_strand_id
1 'polypeptide(L)'
;MPDPRKLAAIETTNRTEILPVVIRPPTSYVPNHEAFLEKADIHRLKPTSDFKGTFKDWKDLMTCDKRQLRVRGVPRMTRIAIRNAVHAYQNGNPPEHFDTKEEWLYYKQFKTIDFSYRAIPELPEKYRPHQNGIDQAPLPDYREINKMPEWARKEEERLKKKTI
;
A
#
# COMPACT_ATOMS: atom_id res chain seq x y z
N MET A 1 -4.78 -44.89 47.65
CA MET A 1 -3.96 -43.75 48.14
C MET A 1 -3.48 -42.98 46.90
N PRO A 2 -3.91 -41.73 46.65
CA PRO A 2 -3.32 -40.93 45.58
C PRO A 2 -1.88 -40.54 45.92
N ASP A 3 -1.09 -40.19 44.90
CA ASP A 3 0.25 -39.63 45.09
C ASP A 3 0.16 -38.34 45.93
N PRO A 4 0.96 -38.18 47.00
CA PRO A 4 0.99 -36.97 47.82
C PRO A 4 1.19 -35.67 47.01
N ARG A 5 1.84 -35.73 45.85
CA ARG A 5 2.01 -34.58 44.95
C ARG A 5 0.70 -34.09 44.34
N LYS A 6 -0.33 -34.94 44.27
CA LYS A 6 -1.68 -34.54 43.85
C LYS A 6 -2.36 -33.61 44.86
N LEU A 7 -1.93 -33.66 46.12
CA LEU A 7 -2.49 -32.85 47.21
C LEU A 7 -1.71 -31.55 47.43
N ALA A 8 -0.53 -31.41 46.82
CA ALA A 8 0.24 -30.18 46.88
C ALA A 8 -0.46 -29.07 46.07
N ALA A 9 -0.58 -27.88 46.66
CA ALA A 9 -1.13 -26.72 45.98
C ALA A 9 -0.19 -26.21 44.88
N ILE A 10 -0.76 -25.55 43.88
CA ILE A 10 -0.01 -24.85 42.84
C ILE A 10 -0.38 -23.37 42.91
N GLU A 11 0.56 -22.54 43.33
CA GLU A 11 0.40 -21.09 43.35
C GLU A 11 0.56 -20.51 41.93
N THR A 12 -0.03 -19.35 41.69
CA THR A 12 0.02 -18.68 40.38
C THR A 12 0.28 -17.19 40.54
N THR A 13 1.24 -16.67 39.77
CA THR A 13 1.55 -15.24 39.69
C THR A 13 1.20 -14.72 38.31
N ASN A 14 0.48 -13.60 38.23
CA ASN A 14 0.10 -13.00 36.96
C ASN A 14 1.19 -12.07 36.43
N ARG A 15 1.31 -11.98 35.10
CA ARG A 15 2.30 -11.06 34.48
C ARG A 15 2.07 -9.60 34.88
N THR A 16 0.82 -9.19 35.10
CA THR A 16 0.46 -7.83 35.52
C THR A 16 0.98 -7.46 36.91
N GLU A 17 1.26 -8.46 37.75
CA GLU A 17 1.90 -8.28 39.06
C GLU A 17 3.39 -7.97 38.91
N ILE A 18 4.03 -8.53 37.87
CA ILE A 18 5.45 -8.32 37.58
C ILE A 18 5.66 -7.03 36.77
N LEU A 19 4.86 -6.82 35.72
CA LEU A 19 5.01 -5.71 34.78
C LEU A 19 3.65 -5.05 34.51
N PRO A 20 3.52 -3.72 34.74
CA PRO A 20 2.29 -3.00 34.42
C PRO A 20 2.11 -2.86 32.91
N VAL A 21 0.86 -2.86 32.47
CA VAL A 21 0.49 -2.51 31.09
C VAL A 21 0.17 -1.02 31.06
N VAL A 22 1.08 -0.23 30.49
CA VAL A 22 0.90 1.21 30.30
C VAL A 22 0.34 1.48 28.90
N ILE A 23 -0.57 2.45 28.79
CA ILE A 23 -1.16 2.88 27.52
C ILE A 23 -0.70 4.30 27.25
N ARG A 24 0.10 4.48 26.20
CA ARG A 24 0.45 5.83 25.71
C ARG A 24 -0.80 6.59 25.24
N PRO A 25 -0.91 7.90 25.53
CA PRO A 25 -2.01 8.72 25.00
C PRO A 25 -1.90 8.89 23.47
N PRO A 26 -2.99 9.26 22.79
CA PRO A 26 -2.95 9.67 21.39
C PRO A 26 -2.11 10.96 21.25
N THR A 27 -1.30 11.03 20.21
CA THR A 27 -0.46 12.20 19.89
C THR A 27 -1.12 13.04 18.79
N SER A 28 -0.57 14.22 18.49
CA SER A 28 -1.02 15.03 17.34
C SER A 28 -0.89 14.29 16.01
N TYR A 29 0.13 13.43 15.85
CA TYR A 29 0.31 12.61 14.66
C TYR A 29 -0.79 11.55 14.50
N VAL A 30 -1.29 11.02 15.63
CA VAL A 30 -2.35 10.01 15.65
C VAL A 30 -3.38 10.36 16.71
N PRO A 31 -4.29 11.30 16.41
CA PRO A 31 -5.20 11.84 17.43
C PRO A 31 -6.31 10.84 17.80
N ASN A 32 -6.62 9.90 16.90
CA ASN A 32 -7.77 9.00 16.99
C ASN A 32 -7.33 7.56 16.73
N HIS A 33 -8.08 6.59 17.22
CA HIS A 33 -7.85 5.17 16.91
C HIS A 33 -8.08 4.87 15.42
N GLU A 34 -8.99 5.58 14.76
CA GLU A 34 -9.22 5.46 13.32
C GLU A 34 -8.03 5.94 12.51
N ALA A 35 -7.49 7.12 12.84
CA ALA A 35 -6.28 7.66 12.22
C ALA A 35 -5.08 6.72 12.40
N PHE A 36 -5.00 6.02 13.54
CA PHE A 36 -3.97 4.99 13.76
C PHE A 36 -4.10 3.83 12.79
N LEU A 37 -5.33 3.35 12.60
CA LEU A 37 -5.61 2.24 11.70
C LEU A 37 -5.42 2.62 10.24
N GLU A 38 -5.68 3.87 9.85
CA GLU A 38 -5.33 4.40 8.53
C GLU A 38 -3.83 4.48 8.32
N LYS A 39 -3.08 5.02 9.28
CA LYS A 39 -1.61 5.11 9.19
C LYS A 39 -0.94 3.74 9.17
N ALA A 40 -1.53 2.75 9.81
CA ALA A 40 -1.07 1.36 9.76
C ALA A 40 -1.43 0.64 8.45
N ASP A 41 -2.27 1.22 7.60
CA ASP A 41 -2.82 0.57 6.40
C ASP A 41 -1.91 0.71 5.18
N ILE A 42 -0.79 0.01 5.22
CA ILE A 42 0.30 0.12 4.23
C ILE A 42 0.24 -0.98 3.17
N HIS A 43 -0.41 -2.10 3.48
CA HIS A 43 -0.27 -3.34 2.70
C HIS A 43 -1.64 -3.86 2.27
N ARG A 44 -1.80 -4.16 0.98
CA ARG A 44 -3.08 -4.60 0.39
C ARG A 44 -3.76 -5.78 1.09
N LEU A 45 -2.99 -6.79 1.49
CA LEU A 45 -3.51 -7.98 2.20
C LEU A 45 -3.72 -7.78 3.71
N LYS A 46 -3.47 -6.57 4.22
CA LYS A 46 -3.61 -6.21 5.64
C LYS A 46 -4.47 -4.93 5.75
N PRO A 47 -5.74 -4.96 5.30
CA PRO A 47 -6.59 -3.77 5.30
C PRO A 47 -6.93 -3.38 6.74
N THR A 48 -6.08 -2.59 7.40
CA THR A 48 -6.27 -2.23 8.82
C THR A 48 -7.33 -1.14 8.97
N SER A 49 -7.46 -0.27 7.98
CA SER A 49 -8.42 0.84 7.92
C SER A 49 -9.88 0.36 7.83
N ASP A 50 -10.15 -0.81 7.26
CA ASP A 50 -11.49 -1.40 7.17
C ASP A 50 -12.07 -1.77 8.55
N PHE A 51 -11.23 -1.94 9.57
CA PHE A 51 -11.65 -2.39 10.91
C PHE A 51 -11.83 -1.25 11.91
N LYS A 52 -11.96 0.00 11.47
CA LYS A 52 -12.23 1.17 12.34
C LYS A 52 -13.42 0.93 13.27
N GLY A 53 -14.57 0.52 12.71
CA GLY A 53 -15.80 0.27 13.47
C GLY A 53 -15.74 -0.94 14.42
N THR A 54 -14.62 -1.68 14.43
CA THR A 54 -14.43 -2.82 15.34
C THR A 54 -13.98 -2.40 16.74
N PHE A 55 -13.49 -1.17 16.89
CA PHE A 55 -12.97 -0.63 18.15
C PHE A 55 -13.84 0.52 18.61
N LYS A 56 -14.09 0.60 19.93
CA LYS A 56 -14.88 1.69 20.50
C LYS A 56 -14.07 2.98 20.61
N ASP A 57 -12.83 2.86 21.10
CA ASP A 57 -11.97 4.00 21.43
C ASP A 57 -10.48 3.61 21.37
N TRP A 58 -9.62 4.59 21.70
CA TRP A 58 -8.18 4.40 21.77
C TRP A 58 -7.75 3.31 22.77
N LYS A 59 -8.38 3.28 23.94
CA LYS A 59 -8.05 2.35 25.01
C LYS A 59 -8.39 0.92 24.61
N ASP A 60 -9.53 0.73 23.96
CA ASP A 60 -10.01 -0.53 23.43
C ASP A 60 -9.04 -1.08 22.38
N LEU A 61 -8.58 -0.25 21.43
CA LEU A 61 -7.57 -0.63 20.45
C LEU A 61 -6.24 -1.04 21.11
N MET A 62 -5.75 -0.26 22.08
CA MET A 62 -4.43 -0.46 22.69
C MET A 62 -4.37 -1.68 23.63
N THR A 63 -5.49 -2.04 24.26
CA THR A 63 -5.57 -3.18 25.18
C THR A 63 -5.92 -4.51 24.52
N CYS A 64 -6.47 -4.48 23.30
CA CYS A 64 -6.85 -5.67 22.57
C CYS A 64 -5.66 -6.62 22.30
N ASP A 65 -5.81 -7.87 22.75
CA ASP A 65 -4.86 -8.94 22.46
C ASP A 65 -5.22 -9.67 21.14
N LYS A 66 -4.31 -10.52 20.66
CA LYS A 66 -4.53 -11.25 19.40
C LYS A 66 -5.77 -12.17 19.45
N ARG A 67 -6.16 -12.64 20.65
CA ARG A 67 -7.33 -13.49 20.84
C ARG A 67 -8.62 -12.68 20.72
N GLN A 68 -8.71 -11.52 21.36
CA GLN A 68 -9.84 -10.60 21.24
C GLN A 68 -10.03 -10.12 19.81
N LEU A 69 -8.93 -9.75 19.12
CA LEU A 69 -8.99 -9.40 17.69
C LEU A 69 -9.56 -10.54 16.82
N ARG A 70 -9.22 -11.79 17.13
CA ARG A 70 -9.79 -12.96 16.44
C ARG A 70 -11.29 -13.11 16.72
N VAL A 71 -11.72 -12.92 17.96
CA VAL A 71 -13.14 -13.00 18.34
C VAL A 71 -13.97 -11.93 17.63
N ARG A 72 -13.40 -10.73 17.44
CA ARG A 72 -14.02 -9.64 16.68
C ARG A 72 -14.03 -9.84 15.16
N GLY A 73 -13.64 -11.01 14.66
CA GLY A 73 -13.67 -11.34 13.24
C GLY A 73 -12.50 -10.79 12.42
N VAL A 74 -11.45 -10.24 13.05
CA VAL A 74 -10.30 -9.68 12.32
C VAL A 74 -9.45 -10.81 11.70
N PRO A 75 -9.20 -10.79 10.36
CA PRO A 75 -8.39 -11.77 9.67
C PRO A 75 -6.96 -11.88 10.22
N ARG A 76 -6.31 -13.03 9.99
CA ARG A 76 -5.01 -13.36 10.59
C ARG A 76 -3.92 -12.33 10.29
N MET A 77 -3.76 -11.94 9.03
CA MET A 77 -2.70 -11.00 8.64
C MET A 77 -2.96 -9.60 9.20
N THR A 78 -4.21 -9.14 9.14
CA THR A 78 -4.64 -7.83 9.65
C THR A 78 -4.48 -7.73 11.16
N ARG A 79 -4.90 -8.74 11.95
CA ARG A 79 -4.72 -8.69 13.41
C ARG A 79 -3.25 -8.71 13.85
N ILE A 80 -2.38 -9.38 13.08
CA ILE A 80 -0.93 -9.34 13.31
C ILE A 80 -0.40 -7.94 13.02
N ALA A 81 -0.83 -7.32 11.91
CA ALA A 81 -0.45 -5.95 11.55
C ALA A 81 -0.86 -4.94 12.63
N ILE A 82 -2.13 -4.96 13.04
CA ILE A 82 -2.65 -4.10 14.11
C ILE A 82 -1.85 -4.30 15.40
N ARG A 83 -1.63 -5.55 15.81
CA ARG A 83 -0.93 -5.82 17.07
C ARG A 83 0.54 -5.40 17.03
N ASN A 84 1.22 -5.61 15.91
CA ASN A 84 2.60 -5.16 15.74
C ASN A 84 2.69 -3.63 15.75
N ALA A 85 1.76 -2.94 15.09
CA ALA A 85 1.69 -1.48 15.11
C ALA A 85 1.46 -0.95 16.54
N VAL A 86 0.52 -1.55 17.29
CA VAL A 86 0.27 -1.20 18.70
C VAL A 86 1.52 -1.41 19.55
N HIS A 87 2.22 -2.54 19.40
CA HIS A 87 3.47 -2.79 20.12
C HIS A 87 4.58 -1.79 19.75
N ALA A 88 4.77 -1.50 18.46
CA ALA A 88 5.73 -0.50 18.00
C ALA A 88 5.43 0.88 18.61
N TYR A 89 4.15 1.26 18.62
CA TYR A 89 3.70 2.51 19.22
C TYR A 89 3.98 2.58 20.73
N GLN A 90 3.69 1.51 21.49
CA GLN A 90 4.01 1.46 22.91
C GLN A 90 5.53 1.52 23.16
N ASN A 91 6.35 0.99 22.25
CA ASN A 91 7.80 1.07 22.31
C ASN A 91 8.38 2.44 21.87
N GLY A 92 7.54 3.38 21.45
CA GLY A 92 7.97 4.73 21.04
C GLY A 92 7.96 4.99 19.54
N ASN A 93 7.72 3.98 18.70
CA ASN A 93 7.76 4.11 17.24
C ASN A 93 6.36 4.36 16.67
N PRO A 94 6.04 5.59 16.21
CA PRO A 94 4.76 5.87 15.56
C PRO A 94 4.63 5.12 14.21
N PRO A 95 3.40 4.90 13.70
CA PRO A 95 3.16 4.24 12.42
C PRO A 95 3.51 5.16 11.23
N GLU A 96 4.79 5.46 11.05
CA GLU A 96 5.33 6.35 10.01
C GLU A 96 5.97 5.54 8.88
N HIS A 97 5.15 4.81 8.12
CA HIS A 97 5.64 4.03 6.98
C HIS A 97 4.97 4.53 5.70
N PHE A 98 5.68 4.41 4.58
CA PHE A 98 5.17 4.72 3.25
C PHE A 98 4.12 3.67 2.83
N ASP A 99 3.02 4.12 2.23
CA ASP A 99 2.02 3.21 1.65
C ASP A 99 2.58 2.55 0.39
N THR A 100 2.66 1.22 0.39
CA THR A 100 3.27 0.44 -0.70
C THR A 100 2.23 -0.12 -1.68
N LYS A 101 0.95 0.22 -1.52
CA LYS A 101 -0.15 -0.31 -2.35
C LYS A 101 0.02 0.04 -3.83
N GLU A 102 0.23 1.31 -4.15
CA GLU A 102 0.33 1.81 -5.53
C GLU A 102 1.60 1.32 -6.21
N GLU A 103 2.74 1.40 -5.50
CA GLU A 103 4.01 0.88 -5.99
C GLU A 103 3.88 -0.61 -6.34
N TRP A 104 3.30 -1.41 -5.43
CA TRP A 104 3.12 -2.82 -5.67
C TRP A 104 2.17 -3.11 -6.83
N LEU A 105 1.10 -2.32 -7.00
CA LEU A 105 0.17 -2.44 -8.15
C LEU A 105 0.88 -2.19 -9.48
N TYR A 106 1.77 -1.19 -9.54
CA TYR A 106 2.59 -0.95 -10.72
C TYR A 106 3.48 -2.16 -11.05
N TYR A 107 4.18 -2.73 -10.06
CA TYR A 107 5.02 -3.90 -10.31
C TYR A 107 4.23 -5.19 -10.58
N LYS A 108 3.00 -5.28 -10.09
CA LYS A 108 2.12 -6.42 -10.30
C LYS A 108 1.70 -6.62 -11.75
N GLN A 109 1.76 -5.58 -12.59
CA GLN A 109 1.40 -5.68 -14.00
C GLN A 109 2.39 -6.55 -14.81
N PHE A 110 3.63 -6.70 -14.33
CA PHE A 110 4.64 -7.52 -14.98
C PHE A 110 4.49 -9.00 -14.59
N LYS A 111 4.89 -9.91 -15.49
CA LYS A 111 4.82 -11.37 -15.27
C LYS A 111 6.00 -11.91 -14.45
N THR A 112 6.30 -11.26 -13.34
CA THR A 112 7.27 -11.77 -12.36
C THR A 112 6.67 -12.94 -11.59
N ILE A 113 7.44 -14.00 -11.38
CA ILE A 113 6.98 -15.21 -10.66
C ILE A 113 6.98 -14.97 -9.15
N ASP A 114 7.97 -14.23 -8.66
CA ASP A 114 8.28 -14.01 -7.25
C ASP A 114 7.85 -12.64 -6.72
N PHE A 115 7.31 -11.75 -7.57
CA PHE A 115 6.96 -10.37 -7.24
C PHE A 115 8.14 -9.54 -6.70
N SER A 116 9.37 -9.80 -7.18
CA SER A 116 10.64 -9.20 -6.74
C SER A 116 10.90 -7.75 -7.19
N TYR A 117 9.86 -6.96 -7.46
CA TYR A 117 9.98 -5.57 -7.95
C TYR A 117 10.78 -5.43 -9.26
N ARG A 118 10.79 -6.49 -10.09
CA ARG A 118 11.42 -6.49 -11.43
C ARG A 118 10.39 -6.18 -12.51
N ALA A 119 10.85 -5.59 -13.61
CA ALA A 119 10.05 -5.41 -14.81
C ALA A 119 10.41 -6.52 -15.82
N ILE A 120 9.49 -7.46 -16.04
CA ILE A 120 9.61 -8.48 -17.08
C ILE A 120 8.50 -8.20 -18.10
N PRO A 121 8.82 -7.58 -19.25
CA PRO A 121 7.84 -7.33 -20.29
C PRO A 121 7.45 -8.64 -20.98
N GLU A 122 6.21 -8.69 -21.46
CA GLU A 122 5.78 -9.78 -22.34
C GLU A 122 6.35 -9.54 -23.73
N LEU A 123 6.95 -10.58 -24.32
CA LEU A 123 7.39 -10.56 -25.70
C LEU A 123 6.30 -11.21 -26.56
N PRO A 124 5.57 -10.44 -27.39
CA PRO A 124 4.55 -11.02 -28.27
C PRO A 124 5.21 -11.82 -29.40
N GLU A 125 4.47 -12.78 -29.98
CA GLU A 125 4.94 -13.60 -31.10
C GLU A 125 5.41 -12.77 -32.29
N LYS A 126 4.68 -11.70 -32.60
CA LYS A 126 4.99 -10.76 -33.68
C LYS A 126 5.41 -9.41 -33.12
N TYR A 127 6.71 -9.27 -32.92
CA TYR A 127 7.32 -8.04 -32.40
C TYR A 127 8.03 -7.25 -33.50
N ARG A 128 8.08 -7.76 -34.75
CA ARG A 128 8.65 -7.07 -35.89
C ARG A 128 7.56 -6.66 -36.90
N PRO A 129 7.63 -5.44 -37.48
CA PRO A 129 6.64 -4.94 -38.43
C PRO A 129 6.37 -5.86 -39.62
N HIS A 130 7.39 -6.48 -40.22
CA HIS A 130 7.24 -7.35 -41.39
C HIS A 130 6.42 -8.62 -41.10
N GLN A 131 6.43 -9.12 -39.86
CA GLN A 131 5.61 -10.26 -39.43
C GLN A 131 4.12 -9.92 -39.37
N ASN A 132 3.80 -8.62 -39.27
CA ASN A 132 2.44 -8.07 -39.23
C ASN A 132 1.90 -7.71 -40.63
N GLY A 133 2.62 -8.06 -41.70
CA GLY A 133 2.20 -7.76 -43.07
C GLY A 133 2.60 -6.36 -43.56
N ILE A 134 3.46 -5.64 -42.82
CA ILE A 134 4.07 -4.40 -43.30
C ILE A 134 5.20 -4.76 -44.26
N ASP A 135 4.95 -4.60 -45.56
CA ASP A 135 5.85 -5.00 -46.64
C ASP A 135 7.19 -4.25 -46.62
N GLN A 136 7.13 -2.94 -46.43
CA GLN A 136 8.31 -2.06 -46.37
C GLN A 136 8.10 -0.92 -45.39
N ALA A 137 9.20 -0.23 -45.05
CA ALA A 137 9.13 0.95 -44.20
C ALA A 137 8.26 2.05 -44.86
N PRO A 138 7.39 2.74 -44.10
CA PRO A 138 6.56 3.80 -44.66
C PRO A 138 7.44 4.96 -45.12
N LEU A 139 7.38 5.27 -46.41
CA LEU A 139 8.04 6.43 -46.99
C LEU A 139 7.14 7.67 -46.77
N PRO A 140 7.61 8.71 -46.05
CA PRO A 140 6.82 9.94 -45.91
C PRO A 140 6.75 10.69 -47.23
N ASP A 141 5.64 11.37 -47.50
CA ASP A 141 5.52 12.26 -48.66
C ASP A 141 6.29 13.57 -48.39
N TYR A 142 7.51 13.64 -48.93
CA TYR A 142 8.37 14.82 -48.83
C TYR A 142 7.77 16.08 -49.45
N ARG A 143 6.82 15.97 -50.39
CA ARG A 143 6.15 17.15 -50.95
C ARG A 143 5.11 17.70 -49.98
N GLU A 144 4.41 16.81 -49.27
CA GLU A 144 3.38 17.20 -48.32
C GLU A 144 3.96 17.84 -47.05
N ILE A 145 4.98 17.21 -46.46
CA ILE A 145 5.59 17.69 -45.21
C ILE A 145 6.34 19.02 -45.37
N ASN A 146 6.73 19.38 -46.59
CA ASN A 146 7.43 20.63 -46.91
C ASN A 146 6.48 21.77 -47.32
N LYS A 147 5.15 21.54 -47.37
CA LYS A 147 4.19 22.62 -47.61
C LYS A 147 4.25 23.64 -46.49
N MET A 148 4.06 24.91 -46.84
CA MET A 148 3.91 25.96 -45.82
C MET A 148 2.71 25.66 -44.92
N PRO A 149 2.89 25.64 -43.59
CA PRO A 149 1.79 25.49 -42.66
C PRO A 149 0.88 26.72 -42.70
N GLU A 150 -0.38 26.54 -42.31
CA GLU A 150 -1.43 27.58 -42.39
C GLU A 150 -1.04 28.89 -41.69
N TRP A 151 -0.34 28.81 -40.56
CA TRP A 151 0.08 30.01 -39.83
C TRP A 151 1.10 30.84 -40.63
N ALA A 152 2.03 30.19 -41.32
CA ALA A 152 3.03 30.87 -42.14
C ALA A 152 2.38 31.52 -43.38
N ARG A 153 1.36 30.88 -43.94
CA ARG A 153 0.58 31.44 -45.06
C ARG A 153 -0.20 32.69 -44.65
N LYS A 154 -0.84 32.66 -43.47
CA LYS A 154 -1.55 33.83 -42.91
C LYS A 154 -0.59 34.97 -42.58
N GLU A 155 0.62 34.66 -42.14
CA GLU A 155 1.65 35.68 -41.86
C GLU A 155 2.18 36.32 -43.15
N GLU A 156 2.40 35.54 -44.22
CA GLU A 156 2.70 36.06 -45.56
C GLU A 156 1.61 37.01 -46.07
N GLU A 157 0.33 36.66 -45.90
CA GLU A 157 -0.79 37.55 -46.24
C GLU A 157 -0.81 38.84 -45.41
N ARG A 158 -0.50 38.75 -44.10
CA ARG A 158 -0.40 39.91 -43.21
C ARG A 158 0.74 40.84 -43.63
N LEU A 159 1.90 40.29 -43.98
CA LEU A 159 3.06 41.05 -44.43
C LEU A 159 2.78 41.74 -45.76
N LYS A 160 2.19 41.04 -46.74
CA LYS A 160 1.77 41.64 -48.03
C LYS A 160 0.81 42.82 -47.85
N LYS A 161 -0.14 42.72 -46.91
CA LYS A 161 -1.06 43.82 -46.56
C LYS A 161 -0.39 45.00 -45.85
N LYS A 162 0.79 44.80 -45.25
CA LYS A 162 1.54 45.85 -44.55
C LYS A 162 2.52 46.59 -45.48
N THR A 163 2.97 45.93 -46.55
CA THR A 163 3.94 46.48 -47.52
C THR A 163 3.29 47.26 -48.68
N ILE A 164 1.99 47.04 -48.93
CA ILE A 164 1.15 47.88 -49.80
C ILE A 164 0.64 49.07 -48.98
#